data_AF-A0A534AB81-F1
#
_entry.id   AF-A0A534AB81-F1
#
_cell.length_a   1.000
_cell.length_b   1.000
_cell.length_c   1.000
_cell.angle_alpha   90.00
_cell.angle_beta   90.00
_cell.angle_gamma   90.00
#
_symmetry.space_group_name_H-M   'P 1'
#
loop_
_entity.id
_entity.type
_entity.pdbx_description
1 polymer ?
#
loop_
_entity_poly.entity_id
_entity_poly.type
_entity_poly.pdbx_seq_one_letter_code
_entity_poly.pdbx_strand_id
1 'polypeptide(L)'
;MNDRLGKADMTGTAANSIGPDFRQRSPMQRVGMWFALLAAAASASFAHAENVLQDISYAPLPGGKVQVTLKLAAPVGEPRVFTTENPPRIAVDLPDTRNGSSQHHLDVNNGATSGINTAEAAGRTRVVIDLFRPSTYETRNEGNNL
;
A
#
# COMPACT_ATOMS: atom_id res chain seq x y z
N MET A 1 39.62 24.85 86.18
CA MET A 1 39.22 24.41 87.53
C MET A 1 38.05 23.44 87.42
N ASN A 2 38.30 22.22 87.88
CA ASN A 2 37.35 21.23 88.44
C ASN A 2 36.50 20.40 87.48
N ASP A 3 37.08 19.29 87.04
CA ASP A 3 36.67 17.91 87.35
C ASP A 3 35.28 17.71 87.96
N ARG A 4 34.51 16.77 87.39
CA ARG A 4 34.15 15.54 88.11
C ARG A 4 33.52 14.48 87.21
N LEU A 5 34.18 13.32 87.27
CA LEU A 5 33.85 12.02 86.71
C LEU A 5 32.55 11.46 87.29
N GLY A 6 31.70 10.92 86.41
CA GLY A 6 30.62 9.98 86.75
C GLY A 6 30.94 8.61 86.16
N LYS A 7 30.98 7.60 87.03
CA LYS A 7 31.24 6.17 86.82
C LYS A 7 30.28 5.56 85.76
N ALA A 8 30.80 4.80 84.79
CA ALA A 8 31.00 3.34 84.78
C ALA A 8 29.73 2.52 85.04
N ASP A 9 29.29 1.76 84.05
CA ASP A 9 29.14 0.30 84.19
C ASP A 9 29.11 -0.40 82.81
N MET A 10 29.81 -1.52 82.79
CA MET A 10 30.06 -2.40 81.66
C MET A 10 29.01 -3.52 81.59
N THR A 11 28.97 -4.16 80.42
CA THR A 11 28.46 -5.51 80.12
C THR A 11 26.97 -5.66 79.81
N GLY A 12 26.71 -6.08 78.56
CA GLY A 12 25.40 -6.36 78.00
C GLY A 12 25.55 -6.88 76.58
N THR A 13 26.06 -8.11 76.49
CA THR A 13 26.18 -9.00 75.33
C THR A 13 25.24 -8.72 74.15
N ALA A 14 25.87 -8.51 72.99
CA ALA A 14 25.23 -8.56 71.68
C ALA A 14 24.89 -10.00 71.29
N ALA A 15 23.63 -10.23 70.88
CA ALA A 15 23.24 -11.27 69.93
C ALA A 15 21.77 -11.03 69.53
N ASN A 16 21.51 -10.08 68.62
CA ASN A 16 20.19 -9.96 68.02
C ASN A 16 20.09 -10.93 66.84
N SER A 17 19.11 -11.81 66.95
CA SER A 17 18.82 -12.95 66.09
C SER A 17 18.49 -12.56 64.65
N ILE A 18 19.07 -13.31 63.73
CA ILE A 18 18.77 -13.35 62.29
C ILE A 18 17.30 -13.75 62.10
N GLY A 19 16.47 -12.83 61.63
CA GLY A 19 15.11 -13.10 61.13
C GLY A 19 15.12 -13.40 59.63
N PRO A 20 14.20 -14.24 59.11
CA PRO A 20 14.25 -14.72 57.73
C PRO A 20 13.83 -13.67 56.69
N ASP A 21 14.53 -13.72 55.54
CA ASP A 21 14.30 -12.96 54.30
C ASP A 21 12.94 -13.34 53.68
N PHE A 22 11.94 -12.46 53.79
CA PHE A 22 10.64 -12.62 53.12
C PHE A 22 10.65 -11.91 51.76
N ARG A 23 11.22 -12.59 50.78
CA ARG A 23 11.09 -12.25 49.35
C ARG A 23 9.63 -12.50 48.92
N GLN A 24 8.79 -11.47 48.98
CA GLN A 24 7.42 -11.50 48.45
C GLN A 24 7.47 -11.73 46.93
N ARG A 25 7.17 -12.96 46.51
CA ARG A 25 6.85 -13.32 45.14
C ARG A 25 5.39 -12.96 44.89
N SER A 26 5.13 -12.04 43.97
CA SER A 26 3.78 -11.66 43.55
C SER A 26 3.15 -12.76 42.68
N PRO A 27 1.95 -13.29 43.02
CA PRO A 27 1.21 -14.21 42.16
C PRO A 27 0.16 -13.43 41.36
N MET A 28 0.55 -12.78 40.27
CA MET A 28 -0.40 -12.11 39.37
C MET A 28 -0.10 -12.46 37.91
N GLN A 29 -0.38 -13.71 37.52
CA GLN A 29 -0.34 -14.14 36.12
C GLN A 29 -1.58 -14.96 35.75
N ARG A 30 -2.80 -14.52 36.11
CA ARG A 30 -4.01 -15.27 35.71
C ARG A 30 -5.26 -14.42 35.43
N VAL A 31 -5.14 -13.22 34.83
CA VAL A 31 -6.33 -12.49 34.31
C VAL A 31 -6.03 -11.73 33.00
N GLY A 32 -5.06 -12.18 32.20
CA GLY A 32 -4.67 -11.49 30.94
C GLY A 32 -5.05 -12.22 29.65
N MET A 33 -5.54 -13.46 29.73
CA MET A 33 -5.58 -14.35 28.56
C MET A 33 -6.92 -14.33 27.78
N TRP A 34 -8.00 -13.77 28.35
CA TRP A 34 -9.29 -13.70 27.67
C TRP A 34 -9.54 -12.40 26.91
N PHE A 35 -8.87 -11.30 27.26
CA PHE A 35 -8.96 -10.03 26.51
C PHE A 35 -8.05 -9.98 25.27
N ALA A 36 -6.98 -10.79 25.23
CA ALA A 36 -6.06 -10.84 24.10
C ALA A 36 -6.64 -11.54 22.86
N LEU A 37 -7.65 -12.41 23.02
CA LEU A 37 -8.27 -13.14 21.90
C LEU A 37 -9.36 -12.33 21.17
N LEU A 38 -9.92 -11.29 21.78
CA LEU A 38 -10.96 -10.47 21.13
C LEU A 38 -10.38 -9.33 20.27
N ALA A 39 -9.13 -8.92 20.51
CA ALA A 39 -8.47 -7.84 19.77
C ALA A 39 -7.82 -8.29 18.44
N ALA A 40 -7.67 -9.60 18.22
CA ALA A 40 -7.04 -10.16 17.02
C ALA A 40 -8.02 -10.42 15.85
N ALA A 41 -9.33 -10.20 16.04
CA ALA A 41 -10.36 -10.56 15.05
C ALA A 41 -10.76 -9.41 14.10
N ALA A 42 -10.19 -8.21 14.22
CA ALA A 42 -10.68 -7.02 13.52
C ALA A 42 -9.95 -6.65 12.22
N SER A 43 -8.87 -7.34 11.83
CA SER A 43 -8.17 -7.10 10.56
C SER A 43 -8.70 -7.98 9.44
N ALA A 44 -9.99 -7.85 9.13
CA ALA A 44 -10.53 -8.31 7.85
C ALA A 44 -10.17 -7.25 6.79
N SER A 45 -9.11 -7.49 6.02
CA SER A 45 -8.83 -6.70 4.81
C SER A 45 -9.97 -6.93 3.82
N PHE A 46 -10.76 -5.89 3.53
CA PHE A 46 -11.72 -5.95 2.44
C PHE A 46 -10.95 -6.08 1.12
N ALA A 47 -11.03 -7.25 0.50
CA ALA A 47 -10.56 -7.41 -0.87
C ALA A 47 -11.49 -6.61 -1.78
N HIS A 48 -11.05 -5.44 -2.22
CA HIS A 48 -11.73 -4.72 -3.29
C HIS A 48 -11.70 -5.58 -4.55
N ALA A 49 -12.85 -5.71 -5.22
CA ALA A 49 -12.90 -6.41 -6.50
C ALA A 49 -12.07 -5.64 -7.52
N GLU A 50 -11.01 -6.29 -8.01
CA GLU A 50 -10.15 -5.76 -9.05
C GLU A 50 -10.95 -5.56 -10.35
N ASN A 51 -10.84 -4.39 -10.97
CA ASN A 51 -11.44 -4.10 -12.26
C ASN A 51 -10.71 -4.89 -13.37
N VAL A 52 -11.30 -4.97 -14.55
CA VAL A 52 -10.75 -5.72 -15.68
C VAL A 52 -10.77 -4.84 -16.91
N LEU A 53 -9.60 -4.63 -17.52
CA LEU A 53 -9.52 -4.14 -18.90
C LEU A 53 -9.96 -5.28 -19.81
N GLN A 54 -11.13 -5.15 -20.43
CA GLN A 54 -11.76 -6.19 -21.24
C GLN A 54 -11.30 -6.15 -22.69
N ASP A 55 -11.13 -4.95 -23.24
CA ASP A 55 -10.81 -4.76 -24.64
C ASP A 55 -10.09 -3.43 -24.89
N ILE A 56 -9.31 -3.39 -25.96
CA ILE A 56 -8.61 -2.20 -26.45
C ILE A 56 -8.93 -2.08 -27.93
N SER A 57 -9.53 -0.96 -28.31
CA SER A 57 -9.86 -0.67 -29.71
C SER A 57 -9.37 0.72 -30.10
N TYR A 58 -9.32 0.97 -31.42
CA TYR A 58 -8.96 2.28 -31.94
C TYR A 58 -9.76 2.64 -33.19
N ALA A 59 -9.90 3.94 -33.42
CA ALA A 59 -10.50 4.50 -34.61
C ALA A 59 -9.68 5.70 -35.11
N PRO A 60 -9.28 5.72 -36.39
CA PRO A 60 -8.72 6.91 -37.03
C PRO A 60 -9.73 8.06 -37.03
N LEU A 61 -9.25 9.28 -36.80
CA LEU A 61 -10.05 10.50 -36.85
C LEU A 61 -9.41 11.51 -37.81
N PRO A 62 -10.19 12.50 -38.32
CA PRO A 62 -9.66 13.58 -39.14
C PRO A 62 -8.48 14.31 -38.49
N GLY A 63 -7.58 14.83 -39.33
CA GLY A 63 -6.37 15.53 -38.86
C GLY A 63 -5.28 14.60 -38.33
N GLY A 64 -5.35 13.30 -38.62
CA GLY A 64 -4.34 12.32 -38.20
C GLY A 64 -4.41 11.97 -36.71
N LYS A 65 -5.55 12.25 -36.06
CA LYS A 65 -5.84 11.84 -34.70
C LYS A 65 -6.21 10.36 -34.67
N VAL A 66 -5.98 9.71 -33.53
CA VAL A 66 -6.44 8.36 -33.26
C VAL A 66 -7.20 8.39 -31.95
N GLN A 67 -8.44 7.92 -31.98
CA GLN A 67 -9.19 7.62 -30.76
C GLN A 67 -8.79 6.22 -30.33
N VAL A 68 -8.36 6.09 -29.08
CA VAL A 68 -8.15 4.80 -28.42
C VAL A 68 -9.27 4.65 -27.40
N THR A 69 -9.88 3.48 -27.32
CA THR A 69 -10.94 3.19 -26.35
C THR A 69 -10.55 1.98 -25.52
N LEU A 70 -10.50 2.20 -24.21
CA LEU A 70 -10.20 1.18 -23.21
C LEU A 70 -11.52 0.76 -22.58
N LYS A 71 -11.98 -0.47 -22.86
CA LYS A 71 -13.23 -1.00 -22.30
C LYS A 71 -12.95 -1.72 -20.99
N LEU A 72 -13.58 -1.29 -19.91
CA LEU A 72 -13.42 -1.87 -18.58
C LEU A 72 -14.68 -2.63 -18.12
N ALA A 73 -14.54 -3.47 -17.09
CA ALA A 73 -15.68 -4.17 -16.47
C ALA A 73 -16.53 -3.27 -15.58
N ALA A 74 -15.91 -2.27 -14.98
CA ALA A 74 -16.54 -1.20 -14.21
C ALA A 74 -15.90 0.14 -14.58
N PRO A 75 -16.53 1.28 -14.23
CA PRO A 75 -15.93 2.59 -14.44
C PRO A 75 -14.51 2.64 -13.85
N VAL A 76 -13.58 3.20 -14.61
CA VAL A 76 -12.20 3.36 -14.14
C VAL A 76 -12.17 4.37 -12.99
N GLY A 77 -11.32 4.12 -11.99
CA GLY A 77 -10.92 5.17 -11.04
C GLY A 77 -10.17 6.30 -11.76
N GLU A 78 -9.57 7.24 -11.04
CA GLU A 78 -8.79 8.31 -11.68
C GLU A 78 -7.55 7.73 -12.38
N PRO A 79 -7.48 7.74 -13.73
CA PRO A 79 -6.34 7.20 -14.45
C PRO A 79 -5.16 8.17 -14.36
N ARG A 80 -3.94 7.64 -14.29
CA ARG A 80 -2.73 8.47 -14.33
C ARG A 80 -2.16 8.47 -15.73
N VAL A 81 -2.06 9.63 -16.36
CA VAL A 81 -1.50 9.76 -17.72
C VAL A 81 -0.15 10.47 -17.67
N PHE A 82 0.82 9.93 -18.41
CA PHE A 82 2.15 10.50 -18.54
C PHE A 82 2.64 10.39 -19.97
N THR A 83 3.50 11.31 -20.37
CA THR A 83 4.12 11.32 -21.70
C THR A 83 5.62 11.15 -21.60
N THR A 84 6.22 10.62 -22.65
CA THR A 84 7.68 10.56 -22.83
C THR A 84 7.97 11.03 -24.24
N GLU A 85 9.11 11.67 -24.47
CA GLU A 85 9.47 12.18 -25.81
C GLU A 85 10.46 11.30 -26.56
N ASN A 86 11.29 10.52 -25.85
CA ASN A 86 12.35 9.70 -26.42
C ASN A 86 12.35 8.28 -25.80
N PRO A 87 11.64 7.31 -26.41
CA PRO A 87 10.74 7.44 -27.57
C PRO A 87 9.41 8.15 -27.21
N PRO A 88 8.70 8.72 -28.20
CA PRO A 88 7.44 9.42 -27.97
C PRO A 88 6.32 8.44 -27.59
N ARG A 89 5.77 8.63 -26.38
CA ARG A 89 4.76 7.73 -25.78
C ARG A 89 3.72 8.52 -24.99
N ILE A 90 2.48 8.04 -25.00
CA ILE A 90 1.47 8.37 -23.99
C ILE A 90 1.20 7.08 -23.23
N ALA A 91 1.23 7.11 -21.91
CA ALA A 91 0.93 5.94 -21.13
C ALA A 91 -0.09 6.24 -20.04
N VAL A 92 -1.03 5.32 -19.91
CA VAL A 92 -2.26 5.41 -19.12
C VAL A 92 -2.23 4.30 -18.09
N ASP A 93 -2.13 4.70 -16.83
CA ASP A 93 -2.07 3.83 -15.68
C ASP A 93 -3.48 3.66 -15.10
N LEU A 94 -4.01 2.43 -15.18
CA LEU A 94 -5.31 2.02 -14.67
C LEU A 94 -5.14 1.37 -13.28
N PRO A 95 -5.50 2.07 -12.18
CA PRO A 95 -5.36 1.52 -10.83
C PRO A 95 -6.33 0.36 -10.60
N ASP A 96 -5.94 -0.58 -9.75
CA ASP A 96 -6.75 -1.73 -9.32
C ASP A 96 -7.42 -2.45 -10.49
N THR A 97 -6.69 -2.58 -11.60
CA THR A 97 -7.18 -3.12 -12.86
C THR A 97 -6.20 -4.16 -13.37
N ARG A 98 -6.69 -5.38 -13.60
CA ARG A 98 -5.97 -6.42 -14.35
C ARG A 98 -6.26 -6.34 -15.85
N ASN A 99 -5.36 -6.88 -16.65
CA ASN A 99 -5.55 -7.04 -18.08
C ASN A 99 -6.31 -8.34 -18.38
N GLY A 100 -7.58 -8.22 -18.72
CA GLY A 100 -8.40 -9.33 -19.23
C GLY A 100 -8.58 -9.32 -20.75
N SER A 101 -7.93 -8.41 -21.47
CA SER A 101 -8.00 -8.35 -22.93
C SER A 101 -7.22 -9.52 -23.54
N SER A 102 -7.64 -9.98 -24.71
CA SER A 102 -7.02 -11.13 -25.39
C SER A 102 -5.63 -10.83 -25.94
N GLN A 103 -5.24 -9.56 -26.03
CA GLN A 103 -4.01 -9.12 -26.69
C GLN A 103 -3.26 -8.13 -25.82
N HIS A 104 -1.98 -8.43 -25.57
CA HIS A 104 -1.09 -7.51 -24.87
C HIS A 104 -0.53 -6.41 -25.77
N HIS A 105 -0.55 -6.62 -27.09
CA HIS A 105 -0.03 -5.73 -28.11
C HIS A 105 -1.02 -5.62 -29.28
N LEU A 106 -1.17 -4.40 -29.78
CA LEU A 106 -2.02 -4.06 -30.91
C LEU A 106 -1.25 -3.12 -31.85
N ASP A 107 -1.01 -3.58 -33.07
CA ASP A 107 -0.47 -2.76 -34.15
C ASP A 107 -1.53 -1.77 -34.66
N VAL A 108 -1.19 -0.48 -34.72
CA VAL A 108 -2.12 0.59 -35.15
C VAL A 108 -1.68 1.18 -36.48
N ASN A 109 -0.41 1.60 -36.58
CA ASN A 109 0.24 2.17 -37.77
C ASN A 109 -0.63 3.21 -38.50
N ASN A 110 -1.27 4.10 -37.74
CA ASN A 110 -2.20 5.10 -38.27
C ASN A 110 -2.08 6.43 -37.52
N GLY A 111 -2.21 7.54 -38.25
CA GLY A 111 -2.22 8.88 -37.66
C GLY A 111 -0.94 9.19 -36.88
N ALA A 112 -1.07 9.45 -35.57
CA ALA A 112 0.05 9.67 -34.67
C ALA A 112 0.59 8.38 -34.01
N THR A 113 -0.16 7.28 -34.06
CA THR A 113 0.05 6.08 -33.24
C THR A 113 0.67 4.95 -34.04
N SER A 114 1.77 4.40 -33.53
CA SER A 114 2.40 3.20 -34.11
C SER A 114 1.78 1.91 -33.57
N GLY A 115 1.61 1.82 -32.25
CA GLY A 115 1.02 0.65 -31.60
C GLY A 115 0.59 0.91 -30.16
N ILE A 116 -0.07 -0.08 -29.57
CA ILE A 116 -0.53 -0.05 -28.18
C ILE A 116 -0.03 -1.30 -27.48
N ASN A 117 0.48 -1.13 -26.26
CA ASN A 117 1.03 -2.18 -25.43
C ASN A 117 0.42 -2.14 -24.03
N THR A 118 0.30 -3.30 -23.39
CA THR A 118 -0.15 -3.38 -22.00
C THR A 118 0.85 -4.12 -21.12
N ALA A 119 1.03 -3.61 -19.92
CA ALA A 119 1.82 -4.25 -18.88
C ALA A 119 1.07 -4.18 -17.55
N GLU A 120 0.85 -5.34 -16.93
CA GLU A 120 0.22 -5.43 -15.61
C GLU A 120 1.28 -5.74 -14.55
N ALA A 121 1.31 -4.94 -13.49
CA ALA A 121 2.17 -5.18 -12.34
C ALA A 121 1.66 -4.40 -11.12
N ALA A 122 1.82 -4.98 -9.93
CA ALA A 122 1.56 -4.31 -8.65
C ALA A 122 0.16 -3.64 -8.56
N GLY A 123 -0.89 -4.38 -8.93
CA GLY A 123 -2.28 -3.92 -8.83
C GLY A 123 -2.63 -2.81 -9.84
N ARG A 124 -1.94 -2.74 -10.98
CA ARG A 124 -2.16 -1.73 -12.00
C ARG A 124 -1.87 -2.29 -13.38
N THR A 125 -2.72 -1.92 -14.34
CA THR A 125 -2.46 -2.12 -15.77
C THR A 125 -2.02 -0.79 -16.39
N ARG A 126 -0.85 -0.79 -17.00
CA ARG A 126 -0.32 0.32 -17.80
C ARG A 126 -0.58 0.05 -19.26
N VAL A 127 -1.36 0.91 -19.91
CA VAL A 127 -1.55 0.93 -21.36
C VAL A 127 -0.60 1.98 -21.95
N VAL A 128 0.34 1.55 -22.78
CA VAL A 128 1.30 2.43 -23.46
C VAL A 128 0.89 2.56 -24.92
N ILE A 129 0.59 3.77 -25.34
CA ILE A 129 0.40 4.16 -26.73
C ILE A 129 1.73 4.66 -27.26
N ASP A 130 2.36 3.86 -28.13
CA ASP A 130 3.58 4.23 -28.83
C ASP A 130 3.22 5.13 -30.02
N LEU A 131 3.99 6.21 -30.20
CA LEU A 131 3.72 7.23 -31.20
C LEU A 131 4.86 7.31 -32.23
N PHE A 132 4.55 7.82 -33.42
CA PHE A 132 5.57 8.18 -34.40
C PHE A 132 6.26 9.51 -34.07
N ARG A 133 5.57 10.40 -33.36
CA ARG A 133 6.02 11.74 -32.98
C ARG A 133 5.27 12.20 -31.72
N PRO A 134 5.82 13.13 -30.92
CA PRO A 134 5.07 13.75 -29.82
C PRO A 134 3.71 14.27 -30.29
N SER A 135 2.68 14.03 -29.49
CA SER A 135 1.31 14.43 -29.80
C SER A 135 0.57 14.82 -28.52
N THR A 136 -0.36 15.77 -28.64
CA THR A 136 -1.26 16.10 -27.54
C THR A 136 -2.31 15.00 -27.36
N TYR A 137 -2.87 14.90 -26.16
CA TYR A 137 -3.92 13.94 -25.85
C TYR A 137 -5.03 14.58 -25.05
N GLU A 138 -6.21 13.96 -25.13
CA GLU A 138 -7.37 14.22 -24.28
C GLU A 138 -7.86 12.86 -23.76
N THR A 139 -8.41 12.83 -22.56
CA THR A 139 -9.01 11.62 -21.97
C THR A 139 -10.43 11.92 -21.52
N ARG A 140 -11.32 10.94 -21.59
CA ARG A 140 -12.70 11.08 -21.15
C ARG A 140 -13.25 9.76 -20.64
N ASN A 141 -13.87 9.80 -19.47
CA ASN A 141 -14.62 8.67 -18.95
C ASN A 141 -16.07 8.71 -19.43
N GLU A 142 -16.51 7.65 -20.11
CA GLU A 142 -17.89 7.44 -20.55
C GLU A 142 -18.37 6.06 -20.06
N GLY A 143 -18.94 6.03 -18.85
CA GLY A 143 -19.37 4.79 -18.20
C GLY A 143 -18.18 3.88 -17.91
N ASN A 144 -18.10 2.76 -18.62
CA ASN A 144 -17.02 1.78 -18.50
C ASN A 144 -15.91 1.97 -19.54
N ASN A 145 -15.98 3.03 -20.34
CA ASN A 145 -14.97 3.34 -21.34
C ASN A 145 -14.14 4.54 -20.90
N LEU A 146 -12.82 4.43 -21.09
CA LEU A 146 -11.87 5.53 -21.02
C LEU A 146 -11.33 5.85 -22.43
#